data_AF-A0AAD9PR95-F1
#
_entry.id   AF-A0AAD9PR95-F1
#
_cell.length_a   1.000
_cell.length_b   1.000
_cell.length_c   1.000
_cell.angle_alpha   90.00
_cell.angle_beta   90.00
_cell.angle_gamma   90.00
#
_symmetry.space_group_name_H-M   'P 1'
#
loop_
_entity.id
_entity.type
_entity.pdbx_description
1 polymer ?
#
loop_
_entity_poly.entity_id
_entity_poly.type
_entity_poly.pdbx_seq_one_letter_code
_entity_poly.pdbx_strand_id
1 'polypeptide(L)'
;MRICFLKDPIEFPHLKIDDRQLELVTSHKVRGLVLQSNLKWNNHIESIVTKASKRLHILRVLRRGGVEINGTVQQGEAKARGLCGVGQSEEFTSALLITIRKRIMIKLQGTP
;
A
#
# COMPACT_ATOMS: atom_id res chain seq x y z
N MET A 1 -3.14 16.10 -12.65
CA MET A 1 -2.16 16.60 -11.65
C MET A 1 -1.20 17.56 -12.33
N ARG A 2 -0.87 18.69 -11.71
CA ARG A 2 0.13 19.65 -12.22
C ARG A 2 1.28 19.74 -11.23
N ILE A 3 2.51 19.77 -11.74
CA ILE A 3 3.72 20.00 -10.94
C ILE A 3 4.42 21.21 -11.56
N CYS A 4 4.73 22.21 -10.73
CA CYS A 4 5.45 23.40 -11.15
C CYS A 4 6.64 23.61 -10.21
N PHE A 5 7.82 23.87 -10.78
CA PHE A 5 9.05 24.13 -10.02
C PHE A 5 9.33 25.63 -9.86
N LEU A 6 8.45 26.47 -10.38
CA LEU A 6 8.55 27.91 -10.23
C LEU A 6 8.17 28.31 -8.80
N LYS A 7 8.85 29.34 -8.30
CA LYS A 7 8.58 29.91 -6.97
C LYS A 7 7.15 30.44 -6.88
N ASP A 8 6.69 31.08 -7.96
CA ASP A 8 5.34 31.61 -8.08
C ASP A 8 4.51 30.69 -9.00
N PRO A 9 3.34 30.21 -8.55
CA PRO A 9 2.50 29.32 -9.34
C PRO A 9 1.93 30.04 -10.57
N ILE A 10 2.17 29.49 -11.76
CA ILE A 10 1.52 29.96 -12.99
C ILE A 10 0.12 29.35 -13.08
N GLU A 11 -0.87 30.17 -13.41
CA GLU A 11 -2.17 29.66 -13.82
C GLU A 11 -2.10 29.09 -15.23
N PHE A 12 -2.23 27.77 -15.33
CA PHE A 12 -2.32 27.08 -16.62
C PHE A 12 -3.79 26.94 -17.04
N PRO A 13 -4.10 27.14 -18.33
CA PRO A 13 -5.45 26.91 -18.85
C PRO A 13 -5.92 25.48 -18.58
N HIS A 14 -7.21 25.30 -18.36
CA HIS A 14 -7.79 24.00 -18.08
C HIS A 14 -7.69 23.08 -19.31
N LEU A 15 -7.20 21.87 -19.09
CA LEU A 15 -7.13 20.86 -20.15
C LEU A 15 -8.52 20.28 -20.37
N LYS A 16 -8.96 20.17 -21.62
CA LYS A 16 -10.24 19.58 -21.99
C LYS A 16 -10.03 18.35 -22.88
N ILE A 17 -10.87 17.35 -22.69
CA ILE A 17 -11.03 16.20 -23.60
C ILE A 17 -12.52 16.15 -23.94
N ASP A 18 -12.88 16.17 -25.22
CA ASP A 18 -14.27 16.20 -25.70
C ASP A 18 -15.13 17.28 -25.00
N ASP A 19 -14.59 18.50 -24.94
CA ASP A 19 -15.16 19.67 -24.23
C ASP A 19 -15.36 19.51 -22.71
N ARG A 20 -15.00 18.36 -22.14
CA ARG A 20 -15.03 18.13 -20.70
C ARG A 20 -13.71 18.53 -20.07
N GLN A 21 -13.79 19.39 -19.07
CA GLN A 21 -12.64 19.81 -18.28
C GLN A 21 -12.12 18.64 -17.46
N LEU A 22 -10.81 18.37 -17.58
CA LEU A 22 -10.13 17.39 -16.75
C LEU A 22 -10.03 17.87 -15.31
N GLU A 23 -10.28 16.95 -14.38
CA GLU A 23 -10.15 17.20 -12.96
C GLU A 23 -8.68 17.45 -12.56
N LEU A 24 -8.46 18.53 -11.81
CA LEU A 24 -7.15 18.81 -11.22
C LEU A 24 -7.02 18.12 -9.87
N VAL A 25 -6.35 16.97 -9.87
CA VAL A 25 -5.99 16.28 -8.61
C VAL A 25 -4.68 16.82 -8.01
N THR A 26 -4.65 16.93 -6.68
CA THR A 26 -3.50 17.40 -5.89
C THR A 26 -2.62 16.27 -5.35
N SER A 27 -3.13 15.04 -5.31
CA SER A 27 -2.32 13.85 -5.04
C SER A 27 -2.77 12.67 -5.89
N HIS A 28 -1.84 11.80 -6.25
CA HIS A 28 -2.12 10.60 -7.03
C HIS A 28 -1.13 9.47 -6.69
N LYS A 29 -1.61 8.22 -6.70
CA LYS A 29 -0.79 7.06 -6.39
C LYS A 29 -0.22 6.46 -7.68
N VAL A 30 1.10 6.46 -7.83
CA VAL A 30 1.81 5.86 -8.97
C VAL A 30 2.67 4.70 -8.50
N ARG A 31 2.35 3.47 -8.95
CA ARG A 31 3.12 2.23 -8.68
C ARG A 31 3.56 2.02 -7.22
N GLY A 32 2.80 2.54 -6.25
CA GLY A 32 3.07 2.42 -4.80
C GLY A 32 3.62 3.67 -4.12
N LEU A 33 4.03 4.67 -4.90
CA LEU A 33 4.37 6.01 -4.45
C LEU A 33 3.13 6.90 -4.45
N VAL A 34 2.99 7.79 -3.47
CA VAL A 34 1.95 8.82 -3.48
C VAL A 34 2.64 10.12 -3.85
N LEU A 35 2.32 10.65 -5.02
CA LEU A 35 2.85 11.91 -5.51
C LEU A 35 1.87 13.03 -5.15
N GLN A 36 2.40 14.17 -4.69
CA GLN A 36 1.62 15.37 -4.41
C GLN A 36 2.09 16.51 -5.32
N SER A 37 1.15 17.35 -5.76
CA SER A 37 1.43 18.50 -6.63
C SER A 37 2.35 19.53 -5.98
N ASN A 38 2.31 19.65 -4.65
CA ASN A 38 3.16 20.54 -3.86
C ASN A 38 4.55 19.95 -3.53
N LEU A 39 4.89 18.78 -4.11
CA LEU A 39 6.15 18.07 -3.90
C LEU A 39 6.44 17.72 -2.43
N LYS A 40 5.42 17.80 -1.56
CA LYS A 40 5.51 17.27 -0.19
C LYS A 40 5.31 15.76 -0.21
N TRP A 41 5.77 15.14 0.86
CA TRP A 41 5.75 13.69 1.03
C TRP A 41 4.81 13.24 2.15
N ASN A 42 4.09 14.17 2.79
CA ASN A 42 3.28 13.86 3.97
C ASN A 42 2.22 12.78 3.68
N ASN A 43 1.50 12.86 2.56
CA ASN A 43 0.51 11.83 2.20
C ASN A 43 1.19 10.48 1.91
N HIS A 44 2.41 10.49 1.35
CA HIS A 44 3.18 9.27 1.12
C HIS A 44 3.63 8.63 2.43
N ILE A 45 4.19 9.42 3.34
CA ILE A 45 4.62 9.00 4.66
C ILE A 45 3.44 8.42 5.43
N GLU A 46 2.30 9.10 5.46
CA GLU A 46 1.06 8.58 6.05
C GLU A 46 0.66 7.24 5.44
N SER A 47 0.65 7.11 4.11
CA SER A 47 0.35 5.85 3.43
C SER A 47 1.31 4.72 3.84
N ILE A 48 2.61 4.99 4.01
CA ILE A 48 3.60 4.01 4.48
C ILE A 48 3.32 3.64 5.94
N VAL A 49 3.17 4.63 6.81
CA VAL A 49 2.93 4.44 8.25
C VAL A 49 1.66 3.63 8.46
N THR A 50 0.56 3.95 7.79
CA THR A 50 -0.68 3.18 7.87
C THR A 50 -0.48 1.72 7.43
N LYS A 51 0.24 1.46 6.33
CA LYS A 51 0.54 0.08 5.88
C LYS A 51 1.41 -0.67 6.89
N ALA A 52 2.43 -0.02 7.45
CA ALA A 52 3.31 -0.62 8.44
C ALA A 52 2.54 -0.94 9.74
N SER A 53 1.75 0.02 10.23
CA SER A 53 0.92 -0.14 11.42
C SER A 53 -0.08 -1.28 11.28
N LYS A 54 -0.75 -1.41 10.12
CA LYS A 54 -1.64 -2.55 9.84
C LYS A 54 -0.90 -3.89 9.89
N ARG A 55 0.29 -3.98 9.27
CA ARG A 55 1.12 -5.20 9.29
C ARG A 55 1.58 -5.54 10.70
N LEU A 56 2.05 -4.56 11.48
CA LEU A 56 2.44 -4.75 12.87
C LEU A 56 1.27 -5.17 13.75
N HIS A 57 0.08 -4.60 13.51
CA HIS A 57 -1.12 -4.99 14.23
C HIS A 57 -1.46 -6.47 13.99
N ILE A 58 -1.45 -6.94 12.73
CA ILE A 58 -1.65 -8.35 12.41
C ILE A 58 -0.61 -9.23 13.12
N LEU A 59 0.67 -8.87 13.08
CA LEU A 59 1.73 -9.61 13.77
C LEU A 59 1.50 -9.68 15.29
N ARG A 60 1.05 -8.58 15.91
CA ARG A 60 0.72 -8.55 17.35
C ARG A 60 -0.46 -9.48 17.67
N VAL A 61 -1.50 -9.49 16.84
CA VAL A 61 -2.67 -10.35 17.03
C VAL A 61 -2.28 -11.82 16.91
N LEU A 62 -1.49 -12.18 15.89
CA LEU A 62 -1.00 -13.55 15.71
C LEU A 62 -0.15 -14.02 16.90
N ARG A 63 0.75 -13.18 17.40
CA ARG A 63 1.56 -13.47 18.59
C ARG A 63 0.71 -13.72 19.83
N ARG A 64 -0.35 -12.92 20.03
CA ARG A 64 -1.31 -13.10 21.14
C ARG A 64 -2.15 -14.37 21.00
N GLY A 65 -2.44 -14.79 19.76
CA GLY A 65 -3.19 -16.00 19.47
C GLY A 65 -2.38 -17.30 19.57
N GLY A 66 -1.16 -17.26 20.13
CA GLY A 66 -0.31 -18.45 20.31
C GLY A 66 0.37 -18.93 19.02
N VAL A 67 0.36 -18.13 17.95
CA VAL A 67 1.13 -18.46 16.74
C VAL A 67 2.59 -18.13 17.02
N GLU A 68 3.38 -19.15 17.31
CA GLU A 68 4.83 -19.02 17.37
C GLU A 68 5.34 -18.59 15.98
N ILE A 69 6.02 -17.46 15.91
CA ILE A 69 6.64 -16.92 14.68
C ILE A 69 7.68 -17.86 14.06
N ASN A 70 8.06 -18.92 14.77
CA ASN A 70 8.96 -19.97 14.33
C ASN A 70 8.21 -21.18 13.73
N GLY A 71 6.89 -21.26 13.90
CA GLY A 71 6.04 -22.33 13.38
C GLY A 71 5.53 -22.02 11.97
N THR A 72 5.73 -22.97 11.08
CA THR A 72 5.24 -23.06 9.69
C THR A 72 4.15 -22.06 9.28
N VAL A 73 4.50 -21.25 8.27
CA VAL A 73 3.69 -20.24 7.53
C VAL A 73 2.20 -20.59 7.36
N GLN A 74 1.87 -21.87 7.23
CA GLN A 74 0.51 -22.34 6.97
C GLN A 74 -0.48 -22.07 8.12
N GLN A 75 0.00 -22.03 9.37
CA GLN A 75 -0.88 -21.87 10.55
C GLN A 75 -1.29 -20.40 10.78
N GLY A 76 -0.43 -19.45 10.39
CA GLY A 76 -0.74 -18.02 10.44
C GLY A 76 -1.76 -17.57 9.38
N GLU A 77 -1.76 -18.20 8.20
CA GLU A 77 -2.66 -17.83 7.11
C GLU A 77 -4.14 -18.14 7.39
N ALA A 78 -4.43 -19.32 7.95
CA ALA A 78 -5.81 -19.72 8.27
C ALA A 78 -6.44 -18.82 9.35
N LYS A 79 -5.64 -18.43 10.36
CA LYS A 79 -6.08 -17.54 11.44
C LYS A 79 -6.26 -16.09 10.97
N ALA A 80 -5.38 -15.60 10.10
CA ALA A 80 -5.47 -14.25 9.54
C ALA A 80 -6.70 -14.06 8.63
N ARG A 81 -7.09 -15.10 7.87
CA ARG A 81 -8.33 -15.09 7.07
C ARG A 81 -9.59 -15.00 7.93
N GLY A 82 -9.62 -15.67 9.10
CA GLY A 82 -10.75 -15.60 10.02
C GLY A 82 -10.92 -14.25 10.74
N LEU A 83 -9.86 -13.43 10.81
CA LEU A 83 -9.90 -12.10 11.43
C LEU A 83 -10.29 -10.98 10.45
N CYS A 84 -10.19 -11.22 9.14
CA CYS A 84 -10.58 -10.27 8.11
C CYS A 84 -12.03 -10.51 7.70
N GLY A 85 -12.95 -10.24 8.64
CA GLY A 85 -14.37 -10.10 8.33
C GLY A 85 -14.63 -8.78 7.61
N VAL A 86 -15.09 -8.90 6.36
CA VAL A 86 -15.92 -7.96 5.59
C VAL A 86 -15.41 -6.53 5.42
N GLY A 87 -15.00 -6.21 4.18
CA GLY A 87 -15.10 -4.85 3.63
C GLY A 87 -13.77 -4.15 3.38
N GLN A 88 -13.53 -3.84 2.12
CA GLN A 88 -12.46 -2.97 1.60
C GLN A 88 -11.04 -3.54 1.57
N SER A 89 -10.77 -4.42 0.59
CA SER A 89 -9.43 -4.58 0.02
C SER A 89 -9.43 -5.72 -1.00
N GLU A 90 -9.86 -5.49 -2.24
CA GLU A 90 -9.56 -6.44 -3.32
C GLU A 90 -8.10 -6.32 -3.80
N GLU A 91 -7.41 -5.21 -3.47
CA GLU A 91 -6.00 -5.00 -3.84
C GLU A 91 -4.98 -5.45 -2.77
N PHE A 92 -5.27 -5.31 -1.46
CA PHE A 92 -4.25 -5.59 -0.43
C PHE A 92 -4.14 -7.06 -0.03
N THR A 93 -5.21 -7.87 -0.13
CA THR A 93 -5.13 -9.32 0.13
C THR A 93 -4.29 -10.00 -0.93
N SER A 94 -4.54 -9.69 -2.21
CA SER A 94 -3.77 -10.25 -3.32
C SER A 94 -2.30 -9.83 -3.27
N ALA A 95 -2.00 -8.54 -3.13
CA ALA A 95 -0.60 -8.08 -3.12
C ALA A 95 0.17 -8.54 -1.86
N LEU A 96 -0.48 -8.60 -0.69
CA LEU A 96 0.16 -9.04 0.55
C LEU A 96 0.38 -10.56 0.56
N LEU A 97 -0.61 -11.37 0.15
CA LEU A 97 -0.44 -12.82 -0.03
C LEU A 97 0.61 -13.13 -1.10
N ILE A 98 0.63 -12.40 -2.22
CA ILE A 98 1.64 -12.58 -3.28
C ILE A 98 3.03 -12.16 -2.80
N THR A 99 3.17 -11.06 -2.06
CA THR A 99 4.47 -10.59 -1.54
C THR A 99 5.01 -11.53 -0.46
N ILE A 100 4.12 -12.02 0.42
CA ILE A 100 4.46 -13.03 1.43
C ILE A 100 4.81 -14.35 0.74
N ARG A 101 4.02 -14.85 -0.22
CA ARG A 101 4.35 -16.06 -1.01
C ARG A 101 5.66 -15.93 -1.78
N LYS A 102 5.92 -14.81 -2.46
CA LYS A 102 7.17 -14.61 -3.23
C LYS A 102 8.38 -14.56 -2.33
N ARG A 103 8.29 -13.86 -1.18
CA ARG A 103 9.41 -13.75 -0.23
C ARG A 103 9.66 -15.05 0.53
N ILE A 104 8.65 -15.90 0.66
CA ILE A 104 8.74 -17.26 1.23
C ILE A 104 9.28 -18.27 0.21
N MET A 105 8.84 -18.23 -1.06
CA MET A 105 9.39 -19.12 -2.10
C MET A 105 10.87 -18.85 -2.37
N ILE A 106 11.31 -17.58 -2.41
CA ILE A 106 12.74 -17.24 -2.57
C ILE A 106 13.59 -17.77 -1.40
N LYS A 107 13.01 -17.84 -0.19
CA LYS A 107 13.64 -18.41 1.00
C LYS A 107 13.68 -19.95 1.00
N LEU A 108 12.88 -20.62 0.16
CA LEU A 108 12.80 -22.09 0.07
C LEU A 108 13.61 -22.67 -1.11
N GLN A 109 14.05 -21.85 -2.07
CA GLN A 109 14.81 -22.30 -3.26
C GLN A 109 16.33 -22.04 -3.19
N GLY A 110 16.85 -21.63 -2.03
CA GLY A 110 18.26 -21.27 -1.89
C GLY A 110 18.89 -21.79 -0.62
N THR A 111 19.25 -23.08 -0.61
CA THR A 111 20.45 -23.63 0.02
C THR A 111 20.70 -25.04 -0.58
N PRO A 112 21.95 -25.40 -0.92
CA PRO A 112 22.32 -26.71 -1.48
C PRO A 112 22.01 -27.88 -0.56
#